data_AF-A0A0V0HDC2-F1
#
_entry.id   AF-A0A0V0HDC2-F1
#
_cell.length_a   1.000
_cell.length_b   1.000
_cell.length_c   1.000
_cell.angle_alpha   90.00
_cell.angle_beta   90.00
_cell.angle_gamma   90.00
#
_symmetry.space_group_name_H-M   'P 1'
#
loop_
_entity.id
_entity.type
_entity.pdbx_description
1 polymer ?
#
loop_
_entity_poly.entity_id
_entity_poly.type
_entity_poly.pdbx_seq_one_letter_code
_entity_poly.pdbx_strand_id
1 'polypeptide(L)'
;MWPSVPLKLSKFRSKLSLILPGGLTDGFRKLYVNEGLSGFYKGLFPLWGRNLPFSMIMFSTFEHSVDLMYRKVIQRRKEDCSRAEQLGVTCLSGYAAGSVGTVISNPADNIVSFLYNRKAETVRQAIKEIGLANLFTRSLPVRITLVGPVATLQWFLYDTIKVLTGLPTSGGAYPT
;
A
#
# COMPACT_ATOMS: atom_id res chain seq x y z
N MET A 1 -4.83 12.64 -20.14
CA MET A 1 -3.94 11.81 -19.30
C MET A 1 -4.03 10.30 -19.62
N TRP A 2 -4.33 9.89 -20.88
CA TRP A 2 -4.56 8.49 -21.28
C TRP A 2 -3.72 7.94 -22.47
N PRO A 3 -3.01 8.71 -23.32
CA PRO A 3 -2.31 8.14 -24.48
C PRO A 3 -0.94 7.49 -24.18
N SER A 4 -0.40 7.59 -22.96
CA SER A 4 0.93 7.05 -22.62
C SER A 4 0.93 5.63 -22.06
N VAL A 5 -0.26 5.08 -21.75
CA VAL A 5 -0.42 3.76 -21.14
C VAL A 5 0.00 2.62 -22.09
N PRO A 6 -0.39 2.62 -23.39
CA PRO A 6 0.00 1.57 -24.33
C PRO A 6 1.52 1.50 -24.53
N LEU A 7 2.18 2.66 -24.58
CA LEU A 7 3.63 2.76 -24.78
C LEU A 7 4.42 2.32 -23.54
N LYS A 8 3.88 2.56 -22.33
CA LYS A 8 4.47 2.05 -21.09
C LYS A 8 4.28 0.54 -20.98
N LEU A 9 3.12 0.02 -21.38
CA LEU A 9 2.83 -1.42 -21.39
C LEU A 9 3.68 -2.17 -22.43
N SER A 10 3.89 -1.62 -23.62
CA SER A 10 4.76 -2.24 -24.63
C SER A 10 6.22 -2.25 -24.19
N LYS A 11 6.72 -1.15 -23.59
CA LYS A 11 8.06 -1.10 -22.99
C LYS A 11 8.20 -2.04 -21.81
N PHE A 12 7.19 -2.14 -20.95
CA PHE A 12 7.17 -3.06 -19.82
C PHE A 12 7.16 -4.52 -20.30
N ARG A 13 6.32 -4.86 -21.27
CA ARG A 13 6.26 -6.19 -21.88
C ARG A 13 7.56 -6.56 -22.58
N SER A 14 8.15 -5.64 -23.34
CA SER A 14 9.44 -5.86 -24.00
C SER A 14 10.57 -6.07 -22.99
N LYS A 15 10.58 -5.30 -21.89
CA LYS A 15 11.53 -5.49 -20.78
C LYS A 15 11.29 -6.82 -20.05
N LEU A 16 10.03 -7.22 -19.88
CA LEU A 16 9.64 -8.49 -19.27
C LEU A 16 10.03 -9.67 -20.16
N SER A 17 9.84 -9.59 -21.48
CA SER A 17 10.25 -10.65 -22.42
C SER A 17 11.76 -10.76 -22.56
N LEU A 18 12.51 -9.65 -22.36
CA LEU A 18 13.97 -9.67 -22.31
C LEU A 18 14.49 -10.32 -21.01
N ILE A 19 13.81 -10.10 -19.89
CA ILE A 19 14.17 -10.69 -18.58
C ILE A 19 13.68 -12.15 -18.47
N LEU A 20 12.56 -12.48 -19.11
CA LEU A 20 11.86 -13.77 -19.06
C LEU A 20 11.54 -14.26 -20.49
N PRO A 21 12.55 -14.70 -21.26
CA PRO A 21 12.36 -15.10 -22.65
C PRO A 21 11.40 -16.29 -22.85
N GLY A 22 11.21 -17.14 -21.82
CA GLY A 22 10.22 -18.23 -21.82
C GLY A 22 9.00 -18.02 -20.90
N GLY A 23 8.75 -16.79 -20.43
CA GLY A 23 7.66 -16.47 -19.52
C GLY A 23 7.99 -16.70 -18.04
N LEU A 24 6.97 -16.56 -17.16
CA LEU A 24 7.14 -16.65 -15.71
C LEU A 24 7.79 -17.99 -15.30
N THR A 25 7.36 -19.09 -15.92
CA THR A 25 7.82 -20.46 -15.64
C THR A 25 9.30 -20.67 -15.97
N ASP A 26 9.79 -20.13 -17.09
CA ASP A 26 11.23 -20.16 -17.43
C ASP A 26 12.07 -19.31 -16.47
N GLY A 27 11.51 -18.19 -15.98
CA GLY A 27 12.09 -17.38 -14.91
C GLY A 27 12.25 -18.14 -13.61
N PHE A 28 11.18 -18.79 -13.14
CA PHE A 28 11.19 -19.63 -11.94
C PHE A 28 12.22 -20.76 -12.06
N ARG A 29 12.27 -21.42 -13.22
CA ARG A 29 13.22 -22.50 -13.51
C ARG A 29 14.67 -22.00 -13.49
N LYS A 30 14.98 -20.88 -14.15
CA LYS A 30 16.33 -20.29 -14.17
C LYS A 30 16.76 -19.80 -12.80
N LEU A 31 15.86 -19.18 -12.03
CA LEU A 31 16.16 -18.73 -10.66
C LEU A 31 16.47 -19.92 -9.75
N TYR A 32 15.69 -21.00 -9.86
CA TYR A 32 15.91 -22.24 -9.11
C TYR A 32 17.22 -22.93 -9.49
N VAL A 33 17.58 -22.99 -10.77
CA VAL A 33 18.83 -23.63 -11.23
C VAL A 33 20.06 -22.81 -10.85
N ASN A 34 20.01 -21.48 -10.93
CA ASN A 34 21.18 -20.62 -10.69
C ASN A 34 21.40 -20.27 -9.21
N GLU A 35 20.33 -20.09 -8.43
CA GLU A 35 20.42 -19.64 -7.03
C GLU A 35 19.73 -20.57 -6.03
N GLY A 36 19.13 -21.66 -6.49
CA GLY A 36 18.39 -22.60 -5.65
C GLY A 36 17.19 -21.96 -4.96
N LEU A 37 16.72 -22.59 -3.89
CA LEU A 37 15.66 -22.05 -3.03
C LEU A 37 16.10 -20.75 -2.32
N SER A 38 17.40 -20.59 -2.04
CA SER A 38 17.95 -19.41 -1.38
C SER A 38 17.71 -18.12 -2.18
N GLY A 39 17.78 -18.18 -3.52
CA GLY A 39 17.48 -17.04 -4.40
C GLY A 39 16.07 -16.46 -4.21
N PHE A 40 15.08 -17.30 -3.91
CA PHE A 40 13.71 -16.85 -3.62
C PHE A 40 13.61 -16.12 -2.27
N TYR A 41 14.30 -16.62 -1.23
CA TYR A 41 14.26 -16.02 0.10
C TYR A 41 15.06 -14.72 0.22
N LYS A 42 16.14 -14.56 -0.57
CA LYS A 42 16.93 -13.32 -0.62
C LYS A 42 16.11 -12.09 -1.03
N GLY A 43 15.14 -12.26 -1.92
CA GLY A 43 14.21 -11.19 -2.31
C GLY A 43 13.01 -11.05 -1.37
N LEU A 44 12.60 -12.16 -0.74
CA LEU A 44 11.45 -12.18 0.17
C LEU A 44 11.70 -11.39 1.44
N PHE A 45 12.84 -11.59 2.11
CA PHE A 45 13.15 -10.91 3.36
C PHE A 45 13.16 -9.37 3.26
N PRO A 46 13.86 -8.74 2.29
CA PRO A 46 13.81 -7.28 2.13
C PRO A 46 12.44 -6.77 1.66
N LEU A 47 11.70 -7.59 0.90
CA LEU A 47 10.32 -7.27 0.53
C LEU A 47 9.42 -7.21 1.77
N TRP A 48 9.52 -8.20 2.66
CA TRP A 48 8.78 -8.24 3.92
C TRP A 48 9.19 -7.10 4.85
N GLY A 49 10.50 -6.84 4.97
CA GLY A 49 11.03 -5.72 5.75
C GLY A 49 10.50 -4.35 5.33
N ARG A 50 10.09 -4.18 4.05
CA ARG A 50 9.45 -2.96 3.56
C ARG A 50 7.92 -2.98 3.70
N ASN A 51 7.27 -4.08 3.35
CA ASN A 51 5.80 -4.12 3.29
C ASN A 51 5.15 -4.33 4.66
N LEU A 52 5.80 -5.04 5.59
CA LEU A 52 5.27 -5.25 6.93
C LEU A 52 5.10 -3.93 7.70
N PRO A 53 6.11 -3.05 7.79
CA PRO A 53 5.95 -1.76 8.49
C PRO A 53 4.86 -0.90 7.87
N PHE A 54 4.79 -0.86 6.54
CA PHE A 54 3.74 -0.13 5.83
C PHE A 54 2.35 -0.65 6.18
N SER A 55 2.19 -1.98 6.19
CA SER A 55 0.91 -2.62 6.53
C SER A 55 0.53 -2.38 8.00
N MET A 56 1.49 -2.43 8.93
CA MET A 56 1.25 -2.15 10.36
C MET A 56 0.76 -0.71 10.58
N ILE A 57 1.42 0.28 9.95
CA ILE A 57 1.02 1.68 10.05
C ILE A 57 -0.37 1.89 9.44
N MET A 58 -0.64 1.30 8.29
CA MET A 58 -1.95 1.39 7.64
C MET A 58 -3.05 0.79 8.50
N PHE A 59 -2.83 -0.40 9.06
CA PHE A 59 -3.77 -1.08 9.95
C PHE A 59 -4.05 -0.26 11.22
N SER A 60 -3.00 0.20 11.89
CA SER A 60 -3.15 1.02 13.11
C SER A 60 -3.86 2.33 12.83
N THR A 61 -3.56 2.98 11.70
CA THR A 61 -4.22 4.24 11.32
C THR A 61 -5.68 4.02 10.96
N PHE A 62 -5.99 2.90 10.30
CA PHE A 62 -7.36 2.50 9.98
C PHE A 62 -8.18 2.29 11.25
N GLU A 63 -7.72 1.46 12.18
CA GLU A 63 -8.42 1.20 13.45
C GLU A 63 -8.66 2.49 14.25
N HIS A 64 -7.65 3.37 14.36
CA HIS A 64 -7.83 4.67 15.00
C HIS A 64 -8.81 5.57 14.25
N SER A 65 -8.80 5.56 12.92
CA SER A 65 -9.72 6.37 12.12
C SER A 65 -11.17 5.89 12.27
N VAL A 66 -11.36 4.58 12.34
CA VAL A 66 -12.66 3.97 12.60
C VAL A 66 -13.16 4.32 14.01
N ASP A 67 -12.32 4.13 15.04
CA ASP A 67 -12.66 4.47 16.43
C ASP A 67 -13.03 5.94 16.58
N LEU A 68 -12.24 6.84 15.97
CA LEU A 68 -12.55 8.28 15.96
C LEU A 68 -13.87 8.59 15.24
N MET A 69 -14.18 7.91 14.14
CA MET A 69 -15.43 8.12 13.39
C MET A 69 -16.65 7.69 14.22
N TYR A 70 -16.59 6.52 14.86
CA TYR A 70 -17.68 6.04 15.70
C TYR A 70 -17.86 6.92 16.96
N ARG A 71 -16.77 7.33 17.61
CA ARG A 71 -16.83 8.18 18.81
C ARG A 71 -17.30 9.61 18.53
N LYS A 72 -16.80 10.26 17.46
CA LYS A 72 -17.07 11.68 17.21
C LYS A 72 -18.25 11.97 16.29
N VAL A 73 -18.52 11.12 15.30
CA VAL A 73 -19.52 11.41 14.26
C VAL A 73 -20.81 10.64 14.48
N ILE A 74 -20.72 9.34 14.75
CA ILE A 74 -21.91 8.48 14.84
C ILE A 74 -22.52 8.46 16.24
N GLN A 75 -21.71 8.56 17.31
CA GLN A 75 -22.16 8.54 18.72
C GLN A 75 -23.13 7.39 19.04
N ARG A 76 -23.09 6.29 18.29
CA ARG A 76 -23.87 5.06 18.50
C ARG A 76 -22.94 3.85 18.55
N ARG A 77 -23.37 2.81 19.25
CA ARG A 77 -22.67 1.52 19.20
C ARG A 77 -22.76 0.97 17.79
N LYS A 78 -21.66 0.39 17.32
CA LYS A 78 -21.54 -0.22 15.98
C LYS A 78 -22.62 -1.29 15.71
N GLU A 79 -23.05 -1.96 16.78
CA GLU A 79 -24.12 -2.96 16.81
C GLU A 79 -25.49 -2.39 16.37
N ASP A 80 -25.72 -1.10 16.61
CA ASP A 80 -26.97 -0.41 16.28
C ASP A 80 -26.96 0.22 14.88
N CYS A 81 -25.82 0.21 14.18
CA CYS A 81 -25.68 0.78 12.84
C CYS A 81 -26.09 -0.21 11.74
N SER A 82 -26.78 0.31 10.74
CA SER A 82 -27.12 -0.46 9.53
C SER A 82 -25.85 -0.93 8.81
N ARG A 83 -25.93 -2.05 8.09
CA ARG A 83 -24.82 -2.59 7.29
C ARG A 83 -24.26 -1.55 6.31
N ALA A 84 -25.12 -0.71 5.74
CA ALA A 84 -24.71 0.37 4.84
C ALA A 84 -23.90 1.46 5.55
N GLU A 85 -24.25 1.80 6.80
CA GLU A 85 -23.51 2.78 7.61
C GLU A 85 -22.14 2.22 8.00
N GLN A 86 -22.07 0.95 8.41
CA GLN A 86 -20.81 0.29 8.75
C GLN A 86 -19.84 0.24 7.55
N LEU A 87 -20.35 -0.08 6.36
CA LEU A 87 -19.58 -0.06 5.11
C LEU A 87 -19.18 1.37 4.72
N GLY A 88 -20.04 2.37 4.94
CA GLY A 88 -19.73 3.78 4.73
C GLY A 88 -18.58 4.28 5.62
N VAL A 89 -18.61 3.94 6.91
CA VAL A 89 -17.51 4.24 7.85
C VAL A 89 -16.22 3.58 7.40
N THR A 90 -16.27 2.33 6.94
CA THR A 90 -15.12 1.60 6.42
C THR A 90 -14.51 2.30 5.20
N CYS A 91 -15.35 2.83 4.31
CA CYS A 91 -14.86 3.57 3.14
C CYS A 91 -14.14 4.86 3.53
N LEU A 92 -14.74 5.65 4.43
CA LEU A 92 -14.18 6.92 4.90
C LEU A 92 -12.89 6.72 5.70
N SER A 93 -12.89 5.78 6.63
CA SER A 93 -11.72 5.42 7.42
C SER A 93 -10.61 4.80 6.58
N GLY A 94 -10.95 3.94 5.60
CA GLY A 94 -10.02 3.40 4.63
C GLY A 94 -9.34 4.48 3.80
N TYR A 95 -10.11 5.49 3.36
CA TYR A 95 -9.56 6.61 2.59
C TYR A 95 -8.64 7.50 3.45
N ALA A 96 -9.07 7.81 4.68
CA ALA A 96 -8.30 8.59 5.64
C ALA A 96 -6.99 7.87 6.00
N ALA A 97 -7.05 6.57 6.30
CA ALA A 97 -5.89 5.75 6.60
C ALA A 97 -4.93 5.66 5.41
N GLY A 98 -5.45 5.48 4.19
CA GLY A 98 -4.64 5.49 2.96
C GLY A 98 -3.93 6.84 2.74
N SER A 99 -4.61 7.95 3.02
CA SER A 99 -4.05 9.30 2.90
C SER A 99 -2.96 9.57 3.94
N VAL A 100 -3.22 9.26 5.21
CA VAL A 100 -2.25 9.43 6.31
C VAL A 100 -1.05 8.50 6.14
N GLY A 101 -1.28 7.23 5.81
CA GLY A 101 -0.21 6.27 5.50
C GLY A 101 0.64 6.73 4.32
N THR A 102 0.03 7.40 3.34
CA THR A 102 0.76 8.01 2.21
C THR A 102 1.65 9.15 2.67
N VAL A 103 1.16 10.07 3.50
CA VAL A 103 1.94 11.19 4.06
C VAL A 103 3.16 10.69 4.83
N ILE A 104 2.97 9.71 5.71
CA ILE A 104 4.03 9.14 6.55
C ILE A 104 5.06 8.40 5.70
N SER A 105 4.62 7.63 4.70
CA SER A 105 5.50 6.79 3.88
C SER A 105 6.17 7.55 2.73
N ASN A 106 5.63 8.73 2.36
CA ASN A 106 6.14 9.54 1.25
C ASN A 106 7.64 9.83 1.30
N PRO A 107 8.19 10.31 2.44
CA PRO A 107 9.61 10.60 2.50
C PRO A 107 10.47 9.36 2.33
N ALA A 108 10.12 8.25 2.99
CA ALA A 108 10.85 6.99 2.91
C ALA A 108 10.82 6.42 1.48
N ASP A 109 9.65 6.43 0.82
CA ASP A 109 9.51 5.95 -0.55
C ASP A 109 10.31 6.79 -1.56
N ASN A 110 10.35 8.10 -1.37
CA ASN A 110 11.13 9.00 -2.22
C ASN A 110 12.65 8.76 -2.05
N ILE A 111 13.12 8.55 -0.81
CA ILE A 111 14.53 8.21 -0.52
C ILE A 111 14.89 6.86 -1.14
N VAL A 112 14.10 5.83 -0.84
CA VAL A 112 14.32 4.46 -1.33
C VAL A 112 14.33 4.44 -2.87
N SER A 113 13.37 5.13 -3.51
CA SER A 113 13.33 5.23 -4.97
C SER A 113 14.54 5.96 -5.56
N PHE A 114 15.10 6.95 -4.86
CA PHE A 114 16.28 7.68 -5.30
C PHE A 114 17.56 6.85 -5.20
N LEU A 115 17.70 6.07 -4.12
CA LEU A 115 18.79 5.11 -3.92
C LEU A 115 18.72 3.99 -4.97
N TYR A 116 17.54 3.41 -5.21
CA TYR A 116 17.37 2.37 -6.23
C TYR A 116 17.68 2.85 -7.65
N ASN A 117 17.35 4.11 -7.97
CA ASN A 117 17.68 4.70 -9.27
C ASN A 117 19.15 5.15 -9.38
N ARG A 118 20.03 4.75 -8.44
CA ARG A 118 21.47 5.01 -8.40
C ARG A 118 21.86 6.49 -8.51
N LYS A 119 21.00 7.40 -8.04
CA LYS A 119 21.29 8.84 -8.02
C LYS A 119 22.00 9.29 -6.74
N ALA A 120 22.10 8.43 -5.73
CA ALA A 120 22.91 8.63 -4.53
C ALA A 120 23.31 7.28 -3.92
N GLU A 121 24.46 7.26 -3.23
CA GLU A 121 24.96 6.08 -2.52
C GLU A 121 24.53 6.09 -1.04
N THR A 122 24.18 7.26 -0.50
CA THR A 122 23.81 7.43 0.91
C THR A 122 22.51 8.22 1.08
N VAL A 123 21.71 7.86 2.08
CA VAL A 123 20.45 8.55 2.45
C VAL A 123 20.64 10.06 2.61
N ARG A 124 21.74 10.50 3.24
CA ARG A 124 22.05 11.93 3.44
C ARG A 124 22.26 12.68 2.13
N GLN A 125 22.86 12.05 1.13
CA GLN A 125 23.05 12.63 -0.19
C GLN A 125 21.70 12.70 -0.93
N ALA A 126 20.87 11.67 -0.83
CA ALA A 126 19.52 11.66 -1.40
C ALA A 126 18.65 12.80 -0.83
N ILE A 127 18.69 13.03 0.49
CA ILE A 127 17.93 14.12 1.12
C ILE A 127 18.42 15.50 0.64
N LYS A 128 19.75 15.69 0.51
CA LYS A 128 20.33 16.94 0.01
C LYS A 128 19.94 17.22 -1.45
N GLU A 129 20.00 16.21 -2.30
CA GLU A 129 19.67 16.30 -3.73
C GLU A 129 18.18 16.51 -4.00
N ILE A 130 17.32 15.81 -3.25
CA ILE A 130 15.86 15.96 -3.41
C ILE A 130 15.40 17.28 -2.79
N GLY A 131 15.94 17.64 -1.63
CA GLY A 131 15.47 18.73 -0.78
C GLY A 131 14.30 18.31 0.13
N LEU A 132 14.34 18.72 1.39
CA LEU A 132 13.35 18.34 2.42
C LEU A 132 11.90 18.66 2.01
N ALA A 133 11.65 19.83 1.42
CA ALA A 133 10.31 20.21 0.98
C ALA A 133 9.78 19.26 -0.11
N ASN A 134 10.60 18.98 -1.13
CA ASN A 134 10.23 18.09 -2.23
C ASN A 134 10.06 16.63 -1.78
N LEU A 135 10.76 16.23 -0.72
CA LEU A 135 10.64 14.91 -0.12
C LEU A 135 9.20 14.62 0.32
N PHE A 136 8.49 15.66 0.80
CA PHE A 136 7.12 15.53 1.29
C PHE A 136 6.08 15.96 0.26
N THR A 137 6.35 16.88 -0.66
CA THR A 137 5.32 17.45 -1.56
C THR A 137 5.30 16.84 -2.96
N ARG A 138 6.44 16.41 -3.50
CA ARG A 138 6.61 16.12 -4.95
C ARG A 138 5.73 14.98 -5.48
N SER A 139 5.50 13.96 -4.67
CA SER A 139 4.74 12.75 -5.05
C SER A 139 3.44 12.59 -4.26
N LEU A 140 3.15 13.48 -3.32
CA LEU A 140 2.09 13.30 -2.34
C LEU A 140 0.68 13.31 -2.97
N PRO A 141 0.28 14.30 -3.81
CA PRO A 141 -1.08 14.33 -4.36
C PRO A 141 -1.39 13.12 -5.26
N VAL A 142 -0.40 12.70 -6.05
CA VAL A 142 -0.52 11.53 -6.93
C VAL A 142 -0.63 10.25 -6.10
N ARG A 143 0.17 10.12 -5.03
CA ARG A 143 0.09 8.92 -4.18
C ARG A 143 -1.22 8.89 -3.37
N ILE A 144 -1.74 10.02 -2.89
CA ILE A 144 -3.02 10.06 -2.17
C ILE A 144 -4.17 9.63 -3.10
N THR A 145 -4.19 10.15 -4.33
CA THR A 145 -5.23 9.80 -5.31
C THR A 145 -5.15 8.34 -5.80
N LEU A 146 -3.99 7.70 -5.69
CA LEU A 146 -3.83 6.27 -6.03
C LEU A 146 -4.04 5.34 -4.83
N VAL A 147 -3.34 5.59 -3.72
CA VAL A 147 -3.31 4.72 -2.53
C VAL A 147 -4.60 4.84 -1.74
N GLY A 148 -5.21 6.02 -1.66
CA GLY A 148 -6.47 6.24 -0.95
C GLY A 148 -7.58 5.32 -1.47
N PRO A 149 -7.97 5.39 -2.75
CA PRO A 149 -9.01 4.52 -3.32
C PRO A 149 -8.65 3.04 -3.28
N VAL A 150 -7.38 2.68 -3.50
CA VAL A 150 -6.93 1.28 -3.42
C VAL A 150 -7.09 0.73 -2.00
N ALA A 151 -6.68 1.50 -0.98
CA ALA A 151 -6.84 1.11 0.42
C ALA A 151 -8.33 1.03 0.80
N THR A 152 -9.13 2.02 0.41
CA THR A 152 -10.59 1.99 0.60
C THR A 152 -11.21 0.73 0.02
N LEU A 153 -10.86 0.37 -1.22
CA LEU A 153 -11.40 -0.82 -1.86
C LEU A 153 -10.95 -2.12 -1.17
N GLN A 154 -9.68 -2.20 -0.75
CA GLN A 154 -9.15 -3.36 -0.02
C GLN A 154 -9.94 -3.59 1.28
N TRP A 155 -10.11 -2.54 2.07
CA TRP A 155 -10.86 -2.60 3.34
C TRP A 155 -12.34 -2.85 3.12
N PHE A 156 -12.95 -2.21 2.11
CA PHE A 156 -14.35 -2.43 1.77
C PHE A 156 -14.65 -3.87 1.36
N LEU A 157 -13.81 -4.45 0.50
CA LEU A 157 -13.95 -5.86 0.10
C LEU A 157 -13.79 -6.79 1.30
N TYR A 158 -12.80 -6.54 2.15
CA TYR A 158 -12.55 -7.30 3.36
C TYR A 158 -13.77 -7.28 4.31
N ASP A 159 -14.33 -6.10 4.57
CA ASP A 159 -15.48 -5.94 5.45
C ASP A 159 -16.78 -6.46 4.82
N THR A 160 -16.92 -6.38 3.49
CA THR A 160 -18.05 -7.00 2.79
C THR A 160 -18.03 -8.52 2.98
N ILE A 161 -16.85 -9.16 2.82
CA ILE A 161 -16.70 -10.61 3.05
C ILE A 161 -17.01 -10.98 4.50
N LYS A 162 -16.56 -10.17 5.48
CA LYS A 162 -16.91 -10.38 6.89
C LYS A 162 -18.41 -10.32 7.14
N VAL A 163 -19.08 -9.29 6.63
CA VAL A 163 -20.54 -9.13 6.78
C VAL A 163 -21.29 -10.30 6.13
N LEU A 164 -20.85 -10.77 4.97
CA LEU A 164 -21.43 -11.93 4.28
C LEU A 164 -21.23 -13.25 5.05
N THR A 165 -20.13 -13.37 5.79
CA THR A 165 -19.83 -14.54 6.63
C THR A 165 -20.40 -14.43 8.05
N GLY A 166 -21.14 -13.35 8.36
CA GLY A 166 -21.78 -13.12 9.66
C GLY A 166 -20.86 -12.51 10.73
N LEU A 167 -19.65 -12.09 10.35
CA LEU A 167 -18.70 -11.41 11.23
C LEU A 167 -18.94 -9.88 11.23
N PRO A 168 -18.65 -9.19 12.35
CA PRO A 168 -18.70 -7.74 12.40
C PRO A 168 -17.61 -7.11 11.53
N THR A 169 -17.88 -5.91 11.01
CA THR A 169 -16.93 -5.09 10.24
C THR A 169 -15.71 -4.69 11.10
N SER A 170 -14.63 -4.18 10.48
CA SER A 170 -13.36 -3.86 11.16
C SER A 170 -13.45 -2.58 12.02
N GLY A 171 -12.64 -2.45 13.09
CA GLY A 171 -12.81 -1.40 14.12
C GLY A 171 -13.90 -1.67 15.16
N GLY A 172 -14.11 -2.94 15.54
CA GLY A 172 -14.95 -3.29 16.69
C GLY A 172 -14.06 -3.46 17.91
N ALA A 173 -14.18 -2.57 18.89
CA ALA A 173 -13.60 -2.79 20.20
C ALA A 173 -14.09 -4.15 20.72
N TYR A 174 -13.16 -4.98 21.20
CA TYR A 174 -13.53 -6.09 22.07
C TYR A 174 -14.35 -5.53 23.23
N PRO A 175 -15.44 -6.20 23.66
CA PRO A 175 -16.13 -5.79 24.87
C PRO A 175 -15.12 -5.86 26.02
N THR A 176 -14.78 -4.71 26.58
CA THR A 176 -14.21 -4.60 27.93
C THR A 176 -15.34 -4.72 28.94
#